data_AF-A0A2M8HSB7-F1
#
_entry.id   AF-A0A2M8HSB7-F1
#
_cell.length_a   1.000
_cell.length_b   1.000
_cell.length_c   1.000
_cell.angle_alpha   90.00
_cell.angle_beta   90.00
_cell.angle_gamma   90.00
#
_symmetry.space_group_name_H-M   'P 1'
#
loop_
_entity.id
_entity.type
_entity.pdbx_description
1 polymer ?
#
loop_
_entity_poly.entity_id
_entity_poly.type
_entity_poly.pdbx_seq_one_letter_code
_entity_poly.pdbx_strand_id
1 'polypeptide(L)'
;MQDKPTSTELLEAIQDFLMKEIMPTVKDKDLLSFKTLISWNMLGVIIREIKQEEPLLAKEFSSIIPLLGEKEKNLLSQNPKLSNFNLNSPDLSELSLIEKKEILLKANELLAKTIREEKILPSNKEVYHHIMETLKDKLSISNPRYGL
;
A
#
# COMPACT_ATOMS: atom_id res chain seq x y z
N MET A 1 -10.56 26.55 -5.09
CA MET A 1 -9.79 26.75 -6.34
C MET A 1 -9.03 25.47 -6.60
N GLN A 2 -9.54 24.71 -7.56
CA GLN A 2 -9.27 23.29 -7.80
C GLN A 2 -8.81 23.14 -9.26
N ASP A 3 -7.91 24.04 -9.69
CA ASP A 3 -7.53 24.21 -11.10
C ASP A 3 -6.20 23.51 -11.45
N LYS A 4 -5.61 22.76 -10.51
CA LYS A 4 -4.37 22.01 -10.75
C LYS A 4 -4.68 20.53 -10.94
N PRO A 5 -4.16 19.90 -12.01
CA PRO A 5 -4.26 18.46 -12.19
C PRO A 5 -3.55 17.74 -11.04
N THR A 6 -4.14 16.63 -10.62
CA THR A 6 -3.58 15.69 -9.64
C THR A 6 -2.35 14.99 -10.21
N SER A 7 -1.51 14.43 -9.33
CA SER A 7 -0.37 13.62 -9.75
C SER A 7 -0.77 12.44 -10.64
N THR A 8 -1.92 11.82 -10.36
CA THR A 8 -2.45 10.72 -11.18
C THR A 8 -2.86 11.18 -12.57
N GLU A 9 -3.54 12.32 -12.70
CA GLU A 9 -3.93 12.86 -14.02
C GLU A 9 -2.69 13.25 -14.84
N LEU A 10 -1.66 13.83 -14.20
CA LEU A 10 -0.40 14.14 -14.86
C LEU A 10 0.33 12.88 -15.37
N LEU A 11 0.39 11.83 -14.55
CA LEU A 11 1.03 10.57 -14.93
C LEU A 11 0.25 9.83 -16.03
N GLU A 12 -1.08 9.88 -15.99
CA GLU A 12 -1.95 9.32 -17.03
C GLU A 12 -1.76 10.05 -18.36
N ALA A 13 -1.66 11.38 -18.35
CA ALA A 13 -1.36 12.16 -19.56
C ALA A 13 0.01 11.79 -20.16
N ILE A 14 1.03 11.55 -19.33
CA ILE A 14 2.34 11.08 -19.79
C ILE A 14 2.25 9.66 -20.37
N GLN A 15 1.50 8.75 -19.73
CA GLN A 15 1.23 7.41 -20.27
C GLN A 15 0.64 7.49 -21.68
N ASP A 16 -0.38 8.32 -21.83
CA ASP A 16 -1.08 8.52 -23.10
C ASP A 16 -0.16 9.09 -24.17
N PHE A 17 0.65 10.09 -23.82
CA PHE A 17 1.67 10.64 -24.72
C PHE A 17 2.67 9.57 -25.18
N LEU A 18 3.18 8.75 -24.25
CA LEU A 18 4.14 7.70 -24.58
C LEU A 18 3.56 6.68 -25.57
N MET A 19 2.28 6.34 -25.45
CA MET A 19 1.66 5.32 -26.32
C MET A 19 1.07 5.86 -27.61
N LYS A 20 0.45 7.04 -27.56
CA LYS A 20 -0.25 7.63 -28.70
C LYS A 20 0.69 8.40 -29.63
N GLU A 21 1.70 9.07 -29.06
CA GLU A 21 2.60 9.96 -29.81
C GLU A 21 4.00 9.36 -29.96
N ILE A 22 4.60 8.84 -28.88
CA ILE A 22 5.99 8.37 -28.92
C ILE A 22 6.11 6.98 -29.54
N MET A 23 5.33 6.00 -29.07
CA MET A 23 5.42 4.60 -29.50
C MET A 23 5.38 4.43 -31.03
N PRO A 24 4.47 5.10 -31.77
CA PRO A 24 4.43 4.99 -33.23
C PRO A 24 5.74 5.44 -33.91
N THR A 25 6.45 6.42 -33.34
CA THR A 25 7.69 6.96 -33.91
C THR A 25 8.94 6.13 -33.62
N VAL A 26 8.87 5.23 -32.63
CA VAL A 26 10.00 4.42 -32.17
C VAL A 26 9.80 2.92 -32.39
N LYS A 27 8.68 2.51 -32.99
CA LYS A 27 8.28 1.10 -33.14
C LYS A 27 9.33 0.25 -33.88
N ASP A 28 10.00 0.84 -34.88
CA ASP A 28 11.02 0.16 -35.69
C ASP A 28 12.41 0.14 -35.02
N LYS A 29 12.52 0.69 -33.80
CA LYS A 29 13.76 0.74 -33.01
C LYS A 29 13.61 -0.15 -31.79
N ASP A 30 13.97 -1.43 -31.91
CA ASP A 30 13.77 -2.47 -30.89
C ASP A 30 14.05 -1.98 -29.45
N LEU A 31 15.27 -1.49 -29.19
CA LEU A 31 15.68 -1.05 -27.85
C LEU A 31 14.87 0.14 -27.33
N LEU A 32 14.52 1.09 -28.21
CA LEU A 32 13.79 2.30 -27.80
C LEU A 32 12.31 2.02 -27.61
N SER A 33 11.70 1.23 -28.51
CA SER A 33 10.35 0.68 -28.36
C SER A 33 10.19 -0.06 -27.04
N PHE A 34 11.14 -0.95 -26.71
CA PHE A 34 11.15 -1.68 -25.46
C PHE A 34 11.23 -0.76 -24.23
N LYS A 35 12.12 0.23 -24.24
CA LYS A 35 12.23 1.22 -23.14
C LYS A 35 10.94 2.02 -22.97
N THR A 36 10.29 2.42 -24.06
CA THR A 36 9.00 3.15 -24.00
C THR A 36 7.90 2.28 -23.38
N LEU A 37 7.82 0.99 -23.72
CA LEU A 37 6.88 0.05 -23.09
C LEU A 37 7.16 -0.11 -21.59
N ILE A 38 8.42 -0.23 -21.18
CA ILE A 38 8.79 -0.30 -19.76
C ILE A 38 8.36 0.97 -19.05
N SER A 39 8.71 2.16 -19.57
CA SER A 39 8.35 3.43 -18.96
C SER A 39 6.83 3.57 -18.82
N TRP A 40 6.06 3.22 -19.85
CA TRP A 40 4.60 3.21 -19.81
C TRP A 40 4.06 2.27 -18.72
N ASN A 41 4.63 1.06 -18.61
CA ASN A 41 4.25 0.10 -17.57
C ASN A 41 4.57 0.61 -16.16
N MET A 42 5.76 1.20 -15.95
CA MET A 42 6.18 1.75 -14.66
C MET A 42 5.29 2.91 -14.22
N LEU A 43 4.89 3.79 -15.15
CA LEU A 43 3.90 4.83 -14.85
C LEU A 43 2.57 4.23 -14.38
N GLY A 44 2.12 3.16 -15.05
CA GLY A 44 0.91 2.43 -14.63
C GLY A 44 1.02 1.83 -13.22
N VAL A 45 2.20 1.35 -12.82
CA VAL A 45 2.45 0.87 -11.45
C VAL A 45 2.33 2.02 -10.45
N ILE A 46 2.99 3.16 -10.71
CA ILE A 46 2.96 4.33 -9.82
C ILE A 46 1.54 4.88 -9.68
N ILE A 47 0.77 4.95 -10.78
CA ILE A 47 -0.63 5.38 -10.73
C ILE A 47 -1.46 4.47 -9.81
N ARG A 48 -1.27 3.14 -9.93
CA ARG A 48 -1.96 2.18 -9.04
C ARG A 48 -1.53 2.33 -7.60
N GLU A 49 -0.23 2.52 -7.35
CA GLU A 49 0.31 2.74 -6.02
C GLU A 49 -0.39 3.93 -5.36
N ILE A 50 -0.40 5.11 -6.02
CA ILE A 50 -1.06 6.31 -5.48
C ILE A 50 -2.56 6.07 -5.23
N LYS A 51 -3.27 5.40 -6.15
CA LYS A 51 -4.71 5.15 -6.02
C LYS A 51 -5.04 4.14 -4.92
N GLN A 52 -4.18 3.17 -4.68
CA GLN A 52 -4.43 2.07 -3.74
C GLN A 52 -3.78 2.27 -2.37
N GLU A 53 -2.85 3.22 -2.24
CA GLU A 53 -2.06 3.43 -1.03
C GLU A 53 -2.95 3.59 0.22
N GLU A 54 -3.86 4.55 0.21
CA GLU A 54 -4.72 4.81 1.36
C GLU A 54 -5.76 3.70 1.64
N PRO A 55 -6.47 3.15 0.63
CA PRO A 55 -7.33 1.99 0.82
C PRO A 55 -6.62 0.76 1.38
N LEU A 56 -5.43 0.43 0.86
CA LEU A 56 -4.66 -0.74 1.30
C LEU A 56 -4.09 -0.54 2.70
N LEU A 57 -3.63 0.68 3.03
CA LEU A 57 -3.23 1.02 4.38
C LEU A 57 -4.41 0.82 5.34
N ALA A 58 -5.58 1.37 5.04
CA ALA A 58 -6.76 1.22 5.89
C ALA A 58 -7.17 -0.26 6.08
N LYS A 59 -7.12 -1.06 5.00
CA LYS A 59 -7.35 -2.51 5.07
C LYS A 59 -6.32 -3.20 5.98
N GLU A 60 -5.03 -2.96 5.77
CA GLU A 60 -3.95 -3.55 6.58
C GLU A 60 -4.13 -3.19 8.06
N PHE A 61 -4.42 -1.91 8.37
CA PHE A 61 -4.74 -1.43 9.72
C PHE A 61 -5.88 -2.20 10.37
N SER A 62 -7.03 -2.30 9.69
CA SER A 62 -8.20 -2.97 10.24
C SER A 62 -7.95 -4.45 10.56
N SER A 63 -7.03 -5.09 9.83
CA SER A 63 -6.70 -6.51 9.98
C SER A 63 -5.57 -6.79 10.97
N ILE A 64 -4.57 -5.90 11.10
CA ILE A 64 -3.39 -6.14 11.95
C ILE A 64 -3.69 -5.84 13.43
N ILE A 65 -4.50 -4.82 13.69
CA ILE A 65 -4.76 -4.31 15.03
C ILE A 65 -5.34 -5.39 15.97
N PRO A 66 -6.37 -6.18 15.57
CA PRO A 66 -6.87 -7.28 16.37
C PRO A 66 -5.82 -8.36 16.71
N LEU A 67 -4.80 -8.54 15.85
CA LEU A 67 -3.77 -9.57 16.02
C LEU A 67 -2.74 -9.21 17.09
N LEU A 68 -2.67 -7.95 17.51
CA LEU A 68 -1.71 -7.48 18.52
C LEU A 68 -2.18 -7.76 19.96
N GLY A 69 -3.46 -8.03 20.18
CA GLY A 69 -4.03 -8.31 21.50
C GLY A 69 -3.70 -7.22 22.52
N GLU A 70 -3.25 -7.57 23.73
CA GLU A 70 -2.92 -6.57 24.76
C GLU A 70 -1.76 -5.64 24.39
N LYS A 71 -0.88 -6.06 23.47
CA LYS A 71 0.29 -5.27 23.03
C LYS A 71 -0.15 -4.07 22.17
N GLU A 72 -1.35 -4.12 21.61
CA GLU A 72 -2.04 -3.00 20.92
C GLU A 72 -2.12 -1.75 21.81
N LYS A 73 -2.59 -1.91 23.05
CA LYS A 73 -2.79 -0.80 23.99
C LYS A 73 -1.47 -0.09 24.31
N ASN A 74 -0.37 -0.83 24.38
CA ASN A 74 0.97 -0.27 24.58
C ASN A 74 1.46 0.49 23.34
N LEU A 75 1.17 0.00 22.13
CA LEU A 75 1.55 0.65 20.88
C LEU A 75 0.79 1.98 20.66
N LEU A 76 -0.48 2.03 21.04
CA LEU A 76 -1.35 3.19 20.81
C LEU A 76 -1.25 4.25 21.90
N SER A 77 -1.03 3.84 23.15
CA SER A 77 -0.80 4.77 24.27
C SER A 77 0.53 5.53 24.17
N GLN A 78 1.51 4.99 23.43
CA GLN A 78 2.81 5.65 23.21
C GLN A 78 2.75 6.81 22.20
N ASN A 79 1.64 7.00 21.48
CA ASN A 79 1.47 8.10 20.56
C ASN A 79 0.40 9.06 21.12
N PRO A 80 0.75 10.31 21.50
CA PRO A 80 -0.17 11.23 22.16
C PRO A 80 -1.44 11.55 21.34
N LYS A 81 -1.37 11.47 20.00
CA LYS A 81 -2.53 11.62 19.10
C LYS A 81 -3.41 10.37 18.97
N LEU A 82 -2.93 9.19 19.38
CA LEU A 82 -3.68 7.93 19.36
C LEU A 82 -4.17 7.49 20.74
N SER A 83 -3.91 8.30 21.77
CA SER A 83 -4.38 8.05 23.13
C SER A 83 -5.91 7.92 23.25
N ASN A 84 -6.66 8.57 22.35
CA ASN A 84 -8.12 8.53 22.23
C ASN A 84 -8.62 7.69 21.02
N PHE A 85 -7.75 6.92 20.37
CA PHE A 85 -8.10 6.18 19.16
C PHE A 85 -9.07 5.03 19.49
N ASN A 86 -10.27 5.08 18.93
CA ASN A 86 -11.26 4.02 19.13
C ASN A 86 -10.93 2.82 18.24
N LEU A 87 -10.52 1.72 18.86
CA LEU A 87 -10.06 0.50 18.21
C LEU A 87 -11.14 -0.29 17.48
N ASN A 88 -12.40 -0.10 17.89
CA ASN A 88 -13.55 -0.75 17.25
C ASN A 88 -14.05 0.02 16.01
N SER A 89 -13.58 1.26 15.83
CA SER A 89 -13.86 2.13 14.69
C SER A 89 -12.69 3.10 14.52
N PRO A 90 -11.53 2.64 14.02
CA PRO A 90 -10.36 3.48 13.90
C PRO A 90 -10.67 4.61 12.92
N ASP A 91 -10.99 5.79 13.45
CA ASP A 91 -11.22 6.96 12.62
C ASP A 91 -9.86 7.47 12.16
N LEU A 92 -9.36 6.84 11.10
CA LEU A 92 -8.11 7.18 10.43
C LEU A 92 -8.20 8.51 9.66
N SER A 93 -9.36 9.19 9.67
CA SER A 93 -9.56 10.42 8.91
C SER A 93 -8.74 11.61 9.44
N GLU A 94 -8.38 11.62 10.73
CA GLU A 94 -7.58 12.69 11.34
C GLU A 94 -6.06 12.50 11.18
N LEU A 95 -5.60 11.31 10.75
CA LEU A 95 -4.18 11.00 10.59
C LEU A 95 -3.71 11.30 9.17
N SER A 96 -2.53 11.90 9.06
CA SER A 96 -1.84 12.02 7.77
C SER A 96 -1.39 10.65 7.27
N LEU A 97 -1.18 10.55 5.96
CA LEU A 97 -0.68 9.33 5.31
C LEU A 97 0.66 8.84 5.88
N ILE A 98 1.54 9.77 6.25
CA ILE A 98 2.84 9.46 6.85
C ILE A 98 2.65 8.84 8.23
N GLU A 99 1.80 9.44 9.07
CA GLU A 99 1.49 8.93 10.41
C GLU A 99 0.88 7.52 10.33
N LYS A 100 -0.05 7.29 9.38
CA LYS A 100 -0.61 5.96 9.10
C LYS A 100 0.51 4.94 8.82
N LYS A 101 1.44 5.26 7.92
CA LYS A 101 2.56 4.35 7.59
C LYS A 101 3.46 4.04 8.79
N GLU A 102 3.78 5.05 9.60
CA GLU A 102 4.67 4.87 10.76
C GLU A 102 4.06 3.94 11.82
N ILE A 103 2.77 4.09 12.10
CA ILE A 103 2.09 3.23 13.08
C ILE A 103 2.01 1.79 12.54
N LEU A 104 1.68 1.63 11.25
CA LEU A 104 1.59 0.32 10.62
C LEU A 104 2.94 -0.40 10.58
N LEU A 105 4.03 0.34 10.38
CA LEU A 105 5.39 -0.19 10.48
C LEU A 105 5.66 -0.75 11.88
N LYS A 106 5.38 0.04 12.93
CA LYS A 106 5.57 -0.41 14.33
C LYS A 106 4.69 -1.60 14.67
N ALA A 107 3.44 -1.63 14.20
CA ALA A 107 2.51 -2.74 14.38
C ALA A 107 3.06 -4.03 13.75
N ASN A 108 3.58 -3.94 12.52
CA ASN A 108 4.22 -5.06 11.83
C ASN A 108 5.47 -5.56 12.56
N GLU A 109 6.32 -4.67 13.07
CA GLU A 109 7.51 -5.04 13.85
C GLU A 109 7.12 -5.81 15.12
N LEU A 110 6.08 -5.36 15.82
CA LEU A 110 5.56 -5.98 17.02
C LEU A 110 4.93 -7.35 16.75
N LEU A 111 4.14 -7.46 15.68
CA LEU A 111 3.57 -8.74 15.23
C LEU A 111 4.68 -9.72 14.83
N ALA A 112 5.67 -9.27 14.06
CA ALA A 112 6.82 -10.09 13.67
C ALA A 112 7.65 -10.56 14.87
N LYS A 113 7.82 -9.72 15.89
CA LYS A 113 8.46 -10.12 17.16
C LYS A 113 7.64 -11.20 17.87
N THR A 114 6.34 -10.98 18.00
CA THR A 114 5.39 -11.93 18.61
C THR A 114 5.40 -13.29 17.90
N ILE A 115 5.41 -13.29 16.56
CA ILE A 115 5.52 -14.50 15.74
C ILE A 115 6.78 -15.30 16.08
N ARG A 116 7.93 -14.62 16.21
CA ARG A 116 9.22 -15.27 16.48
C ARG A 116 9.30 -15.83 17.90
N GLU A 117 8.81 -15.09 18.89
CA GLU A 117 8.89 -15.45 20.31
C GLU A 117 7.89 -16.57 20.66
N GLU A 118 6.65 -16.46 20.18
CA GLU A 118 5.56 -17.37 20.54
C GLU A 118 5.42 -18.55 19.56
N LYS A 119 6.16 -18.56 18.45
CA LYS A 119 6.12 -19.60 17.40
C LYS A 119 4.70 -19.93 16.92
N ILE A 120 3.88 -18.88 16.79
CA ILE A 120 2.45 -18.97 16.49
C ILE A 120 2.12 -19.38 15.05
N LEU A 121 3.09 -19.36 14.12
CA LEU A 121 2.90 -19.81 12.74
C LEU A 121 3.51 -21.20 12.52
N PRO A 122 2.83 -22.09 11.75
CA PRO A 122 1.62 -21.85 10.94
C PRO A 122 0.29 -22.03 11.69
N SER A 123 0.32 -22.30 12.99
CA SER A 123 -0.85 -22.73 13.78
C SER A 123 -1.96 -21.68 13.88
N ASN A 124 -1.62 -20.39 13.89
CA ASN A 124 -2.57 -19.29 13.96
C ASN A 124 -3.05 -18.88 12.55
N LYS A 125 -4.28 -19.27 12.22
CA LYS A 125 -4.91 -19.02 10.91
C LYS A 125 -5.14 -17.54 10.62
N GLU A 126 -5.46 -16.74 11.62
CA GLU A 126 -5.76 -15.31 11.45
C GLU A 126 -4.50 -14.53 11.07
N VAL A 127 -3.40 -14.80 11.78
CA VAL A 127 -2.08 -14.22 11.49
C VAL A 127 -1.59 -14.67 10.11
N TYR A 128 -1.75 -15.95 9.77
CA TYR A 128 -1.39 -16.44 8.44
C TYR A 128 -2.20 -15.75 7.33
N HIS A 129 -3.52 -15.63 7.52
CA HIS A 129 -4.40 -14.97 6.55
C HIS A 129 -4.02 -13.50 6.36
N HIS A 130 -3.78 -12.76 7.45
CA HIS A 130 -3.34 -11.37 7.38
C HIS A 130 -2.03 -11.19 6.59
N ILE A 131 -1.03 -12.05 6.80
CA ILE A 131 0.24 -11.99 6.06
C ILE A 131 0.02 -12.24 4.57
N MET A 132 -0.78 -13.26 4.24
CA MET A 132 -1.04 -13.63 2.84
C MET A 132 -1.84 -12.57 2.10
N GLU A 133 -2.87 -12.01 2.74
CA GLU A 133 -3.65 -10.90 2.19
C GLU A 133 -2.80 -9.64 2.00
N THR A 134 -2.02 -9.26 3.01
CA THR A 134 -1.10 -8.10 2.93
C THR A 134 -0.07 -8.28 1.81
N LEU A 135 0.47 -9.50 1.63
CA LEU A 135 1.38 -9.80 0.54
C LEU A 135 0.69 -9.69 -0.83
N LYS A 136 -0.50 -10.26 -0.95
CA LYS A 136 -1.30 -10.24 -2.17
C LYS A 136 -1.64 -8.80 -2.59
N ASP A 137 -2.07 -7.99 -1.64
CA ASP A 137 -2.36 -6.56 -1.83
C ASP A 137 -1.12 -5.81 -2.33
N LYS A 138 0.03 -5.99 -1.69
CA LYS A 138 1.31 -5.35 -2.10
C LYS A 138 1.76 -5.80 -3.50
N LEU A 139 1.57 -7.08 -3.84
CA LEU A 139 1.88 -7.61 -5.17
C LEU A 139 0.93 -7.08 -6.25
N SER A 140 -0.33 -6.80 -5.90
CA SER A 140 -1.35 -6.32 -6.85
C SER A 140 -1.01 -4.94 -7.46
N ILE A 141 -0.28 -4.10 -6.72
CA ILE A 141 0.20 -2.79 -7.18
C ILE A 141 1.14 -2.97 -8.39
N SER A 142 2.15 -3.82 -8.20
CA SER A 142 3.17 -4.12 -9.22
C SER A 142 2.59 -4.95 -10.37
N ASN A 143 1.71 -5.91 -10.05
CA ASN A 143 1.11 -6.80 -11.03
C ASN A 143 -0.37 -7.06 -10.69
N PRO A 144 -1.31 -6.47 -11.46
CA PRO A 144 -2.75 -6.57 -11.22
C PRO A 144 -3.30 -7.99 -11.14
N ARG A 145 -2.60 -9.00 -11.70
CA ARG A 145 -3.04 -10.40 -11.65
C ARG A 145 -3.16 -10.95 -10.23
N TYR A 146 -2.50 -10.35 -9.25
CA TYR A 146 -2.58 -10.76 -7.85
C TYR A 146 -3.76 -10.11 -7.09
N GLY A 147 -4.46 -9.13 -7.65
CA GLY A 147 -5.56 -8.42 -6.99
C GLY A 147 -6.95 -9.06 -7.09
N LEU A 148 -7.05 -10.35 -7.45
CA LEU A 148 -8.30 -11.10 -7.69
C LEU A 148 -8.89 -11.72 -6.42
#